data_AF-A0AAV4XKM8-F1
#
_entry.id   AF-A0AAV4XKM8-F1
#
_cell.length_a   1.000
_cell.length_b   1.000
_cell.length_c   1.000
_cell.angle_alpha   90.00
_cell.angle_beta   90.00
_cell.angle_gamma   90.00
#
_symmetry.space_group_name_H-M   'P 1'
#
loop_
_entity.id
_entity.type
_entity.pdbx_description
1 polymer ?
#
loop_
_entity_poly.entity_id
_entity_poly.type
_entity_poly.pdbx_seq_one_letter_code
_entity_poly.pdbx_strand_id
1 'polypeptide(L)'
;MCSIEKITSKTRKIMLSTSDEAEPEVIEVKVWNDTVANLTLMALGSSAPEILLSIIEIVGNGFEAGDLGPGTIVGSAAFNLLVICGVCIVALPNGETRRIRTFSVFSVTAFFSVFAYIWLLIILIAITPHQVQVWEAVVTFLFFPVLVGISYAADKGIFKVKLLNKPSKQMEVDMVGGQRTFFTH
;
A
#
# COMPACT_ATOMS: atom_id res chain seq x y z
N MET A 1 15.63 -5.46 -6.93
CA MET A 1 14.50 -6.05 -6.18
C MET A 1 14.93 -6.91 -4.99
N CYS A 2 15.94 -7.78 -5.11
CA CYS A 2 16.33 -8.75 -4.08
C CYS A 2 16.61 -8.16 -2.66
N SER A 3 17.16 -6.95 -2.54
CA SER A 3 17.49 -6.35 -1.24
C SER A 3 16.28 -5.88 -0.42
N ILE A 4 15.25 -5.32 -1.08
CA ILE A 4 14.04 -4.82 -0.41
C ILE A 4 13.19 -6.00 0.06
N GLU A 5 13.02 -7.02 -0.77
CA GLU A 5 12.31 -8.26 -0.40
C GLU A 5 12.97 -8.97 0.77
N LYS A 6 14.31 -8.93 0.86
CA LYS A 6 15.06 -9.49 2.00
C LYS A 6 14.87 -8.71 3.31
N ILE A 7 14.58 -7.40 3.24
CA ILE A 7 14.31 -6.56 4.42
C ILE A 7 12.86 -6.75 4.88
N THR A 8 11.91 -6.77 3.95
CA THR A 8 10.47 -6.89 4.25
C THR A 8 10.06 -8.31 4.65
N SER A 9 10.83 -9.34 4.26
CA SER A 9 10.62 -10.75 4.66
C SER A 9 11.19 -11.12 6.03
N LYS A 10 11.84 -10.20 6.76
CA LYS A 10 12.32 -10.50 8.12
C LYS A 10 11.13 -10.90 9.01
N THR A 11 11.15 -12.15 9.49
CA THR A 11 10.20 -12.68 10.46
C THR A 11 10.79 -12.64 11.87
N ARG A 12 9.95 -12.33 12.87
CA ARG A 12 10.27 -12.41 14.29
C ARG A 12 9.57 -13.63 14.86
N LYS A 13 10.33 -14.50 15.50
CA LYS A 13 9.83 -15.68 16.21
C LYS A 13 9.27 -15.24 17.57
N ILE A 14 7.99 -15.45 17.83
CA ILE A 14 7.39 -15.25 19.14
C ILE A 14 7.15 -16.62 19.75
N MET A 15 7.70 -16.88 20.94
CA MET A 15 7.41 -18.10 21.69
C MET A 15 6.17 -17.84 22.56
N LEU A 16 5.06 -18.48 22.22
CA LEU A 16 3.87 -18.48 23.06
C LEU A 16 3.97 -19.68 24.01
N SER A 17 4.18 -19.40 25.30
CA SER A 17 4.08 -20.43 26.34
C SER A 17 2.60 -20.62 26.66
N THR A 18 1.93 -21.52 25.93
CA THR A 18 0.61 -22.03 26.34
C THR A 18 0.78 -22.76 27.68
N SER A 19 -0.05 -22.40 28.65
CA SER A 19 -0.04 -22.98 29.99
C SER A 19 -0.88 -24.27 29.98
N ASP A 20 -0.34 -25.33 29.37
CA ASP A 20 -0.54 -26.75 29.68
C ASP A 20 -0.05 -27.59 28.50
N GLU A 21 0.86 -28.52 28.78
CA GLU A 21 1.46 -29.55 27.92
C GLU A 21 2.27 -29.10 26.67
N ALA A 22 3.58 -29.34 26.79
CA ALA A 22 4.57 -29.76 25.78
C ALA A 22 4.58 -29.07 24.39
N GLU A 23 5.63 -28.24 24.24
CA GLU A 23 6.21 -27.63 23.02
C GLU A 23 5.80 -26.16 22.76
N PRO A 24 6.76 -25.20 22.83
CA PRO A 24 6.48 -23.81 22.49
C PRO A 24 6.17 -23.70 20.99
N GLU A 25 4.95 -23.30 20.66
CA GLU A 25 4.57 -22.98 19.28
C GLU A 25 5.29 -21.70 18.83
N VAL A 26 6.28 -21.86 17.95
CA VAL A 26 7.05 -20.74 17.40
C VAL A 26 6.29 -20.17 16.21
N ILE A 27 5.53 -19.11 16.44
CA ILE A 27 4.85 -18.39 15.35
C ILE A 27 5.83 -17.37 14.76
N GLU A 28 6.12 -17.51 13.47
CA GLU A 28 6.87 -16.52 12.70
C GLU A 28 5.94 -15.39 12.26
N VAL A 29 6.06 -14.22 12.88
CA VAL A 29 5.34 -13.02 12.43
C VAL A 29 6.25 -12.16 11.56
N LYS A 30 5.76 -11.67 10.42
CA LYS A 30 6.49 -10.65 9.66
C LYS A 30 6.70 -9.39 10.50
N VAL A 31 7.91 -8.85 10.49
CA VAL A 31 8.25 -7.60 11.20
C VAL A 31 7.55 -6.40 10.56
N TRP A 32 7.38 -6.43 9.24
CA TRP A 32 6.77 -5.36 8.46
C TRP A 32 5.35 -5.72 8.04
N ASN A 33 4.43 -4.76 8.15
CA ASN A 33 3.13 -4.86 7.53
C ASN A 33 3.28 -4.70 6.01
N ASP A 34 2.73 -5.63 5.22
CA ASP A 34 2.89 -5.66 3.76
C ASP A 34 2.39 -4.36 3.10
N THR A 35 1.27 -3.78 3.58
CA THR A 35 0.74 -2.51 3.09
C THR A 35 1.69 -1.34 3.37
N VAL A 36 2.22 -1.24 4.60
CA VAL A 36 3.18 -0.19 4.95
C VAL A 36 4.47 -0.33 4.16
N ALA A 37 5.00 -1.54 4.02
CA ALA A 37 6.22 -1.81 3.27
C ALA A 37 6.08 -1.43 1.78
N ASN A 38 4.94 -1.76 1.15
CA ASN A 38 4.67 -1.42 -0.24
C ASN A 38 4.53 0.09 -0.45
N LEU A 39 3.78 0.78 0.43
CA LEU A 39 3.55 2.22 0.30
C LEU A 39 4.76 3.08 0.64
N THR A 40 5.71 2.56 1.42
CA THR A 40 6.89 3.32 1.86
C THR A 40 8.16 2.84 1.17
N LEU A 41 8.66 1.65 1.52
CA LEU A 41 9.97 1.15 1.08
C LEU A 41 10.03 0.89 -0.43
N MET A 42 8.98 0.29 -0.98
CA MET A 42 8.94 0.00 -2.42
C MET A 42 8.75 1.28 -3.24
N ALA A 43 7.87 2.19 -2.79
CA ALA A 43 7.67 3.50 -3.41
C ALA A 43 8.93 4.38 -3.36
N LEU A 44 9.58 4.48 -2.19
CA LEU A 44 10.85 5.19 -2.03
C LEU A 44 11.94 4.61 -2.93
N GLY A 45 12.01 3.28 -3.05
CA GLY A 45 12.98 2.63 -3.94
C GLY A 45 12.82 3.04 -5.41
N SER A 46 11.59 3.26 -5.86
CA SER A 46 11.30 3.69 -7.23
C SER A 46 11.57 5.18 -7.46
N SER A 47 11.28 6.04 -6.47
CA SER A 47 11.41 7.50 -6.61
C SER A 47 12.74 8.07 -6.10
N ALA A 48 13.60 7.26 -5.47
CA ALA A 48 14.92 7.69 -5.03
C ALA A 48 15.79 8.31 -6.14
N PRO A 49 15.85 7.77 -7.38
CA PRO A 49 16.61 8.38 -8.47
C PRO A 49 16.11 9.77 -8.86
N GLU A 50 14.78 9.97 -8.83
CA GLU A 50 14.14 11.24 -9.19
C GLU A 50 14.48 12.31 -8.15
N ILE A 51 14.36 11.95 -6.87
CA ILE A 51 14.74 12.83 -5.75
C ILE A 51 16.23 13.19 -5.84
N LEU A 52 17.09 12.21 -6.15
CA LEU A 52 18.53 12.44 -6.29
C LEU A 52 18.82 13.41 -7.45
N LEU A 53 18.16 13.25 -8.60
CA LEU A 53 18.31 14.15 -9.73
C LEU A 53 17.93 15.58 -9.37
N SER A 54 16.79 15.78 -8.70
CA SER A 54 16.37 17.11 -8.22
C SER A 54 17.38 17.72 -7.23
N ILE A 55 17.98 16.92 -6.34
CA ILE A 55 19.01 17.42 -5.42
C ILE A 55 20.28 17.81 -6.17
N ILE A 56 20.75 16.98 -7.11
CA ILE A 56 21.98 17.23 -7.88
C ILE A 56 21.84 18.51 -8.70
N GLU A 57 20.68 18.74 -9.31
CA GLU A 57 20.40 19.95 -10.08
C GLU A 57 20.43 21.21 -9.22
N ILE A 58 19.74 21.21 -8.06
CA ILE A 58 19.74 22.36 -7.13
C ILE A 58 21.17 22.67 -6.67
N VAL A 59 21.95 21.64 -6.32
CA VAL A 59 23.35 21.82 -5.89
C VAL A 59 24.22 22.30 -7.05
N GLY A 60 24.00 21.78 -8.26
CA GLY A 60 24.74 22.16 -9.47
C GLY A 60 24.46 23.59 -9.94
N ASN A 61 23.24 24.09 -9.75
CA ASN A 61 22.81 25.45 -10.09
C ASN A 61 23.01 26.46 -8.94
N GLY A 62 23.82 26.14 -7.93
CA GLY A 62 24.13 27.10 -6.86
C GLY A 62 22.93 27.44 -5.96
N PHE A 63 22.06 26.46 -5.69
CA PHE A 63 20.80 26.60 -4.94
C PHE A 63 19.70 27.40 -5.64
N GLU A 64 19.83 27.65 -6.94
CA GLU A 64 18.73 28.13 -7.76
C GLU A 64 17.87 26.95 -8.24
N ALA A 65 16.55 27.18 -8.29
CA ALA A 65 15.63 26.21 -8.86
C ALA A 65 15.95 26.05 -10.35
N GLY A 66 16.34 24.85 -10.76
CA GLY A 66 16.52 24.52 -12.17
C GLY A 66 15.18 24.38 -12.91
N ASP A 67 15.25 24.08 -14.20
CA ASP A 67 14.08 23.95 -15.07
C ASP A 67 13.21 22.72 -14.71
N LEU A 68 13.74 21.75 -13.95
CA LEU A 68 12.97 20.62 -13.47
C LEU A 68 12.10 21.04 -12.27
N GLY A 69 10.93 21.58 -12.60
CA GLY A 69 9.90 21.94 -11.61
C GLY A 69 9.04 20.76 -11.14
N PRO A 70 7.99 21.04 -10.34
CA PRO A 70 7.00 20.05 -9.90
C PRO A 70 6.36 19.25 -11.03
N GLY A 71 6.28 19.83 -12.24
CA GLY A 71 5.74 19.20 -13.43
C GLY A 71 6.44 17.90 -13.83
N THR A 72 7.76 17.80 -13.64
CA THR A 72 8.52 16.57 -13.95
C THR A 72 8.11 15.43 -13.01
N ILE A 73 7.95 15.73 -11.72
CA ILE A 73 7.54 14.74 -10.70
C ILE A 73 6.11 14.26 -10.96
N VAL A 74 5.20 15.18 -11.23
CA VAL A 74 3.79 14.90 -11.59
C VAL A 74 3.70 14.03 -12.84
N GLY A 75 4.50 14.37 -13.86
CA GLY A 75 4.59 13.65 -15.12
C GLY A 75 5.09 12.21 -14.95
N SER A 76 6.15 12.01 -14.16
CA SER A 76 6.65 10.65 -13.86
C SER A 76 5.63 9.81 -13.09
N ALA A 77 4.96 10.40 -12.09
CA ALA A 77 3.90 9.72 -11.34
C ALA A 77 2.72 9.31 -12.27
N ALA A 78 2.34 10.17 -13.21
CA ALA A 78 1.30 9.86 -14.19
C ALA A 78 1.75 8.76 -15.17
N PHE A 79 3.00 8.80 -15.64
CA PHE A 79 3.59 7.76 -16.47
C PHE A 79 3.60 6.40 -15.76
N ASN A 80 4.05 6.36 -14.50
CA ASN A 80 4.07 5.14 -13.70
C ASN A 80 2.66 4.58 -13.49
N LEU A 81 1.67 5.44 -13.22
CA LEU A 81 0.30 4.98 -13.02
C LEU A 81 -0.33 4.42 -14.30
N LEU A 82 -0.11 5.06 -15.45
CA LEU A 82 -0.77 4.67 -16.71
C LEU A 82 0.00 3.59 -17.48
N VAL A 83 1.28 3.83 -17.72
CA VAL A 83 2.09 2.99 -18.61
C VAL A 83 2.50 1.68 -17.92
N ILE A 84 3.01 1.74 -16.69
CA ILE A 84 3.40 0.51 -15.97
C ILE A 84 2.17 -0.38 -15.74
N CYS A 85 1.04 0.19 -15.30
CA CYS A 85 -0.19 -0.58 -15.13
C CYS A 85 -0.66 -1.20 -16.45
N GLY A 86 -0.65 -0.44 -17.55
CA GLY A 86 -1.03 -0.96 -18.87
C GLY A 86 -0.13 -2.12 -19.32
N VAL A 87 1.19 -1.97 -19.19
CA VAL A 87 2.16 -3.03 -19.52
C VAL A 87 1.96 -4.26 -18.62
N CYS A 88 1.72 -4.08 -17.32
CA CYS A 88 1.46 -5.19 -16.40
C CYS A 88 0.18 -5.97 -16.75
N ILE A 89 -0.85 -5.30 -17.29
CA ILE A 89 -2.09 -5.95 -17.73
C ILE A 89 -1.85 -6.74 -19.03
N VAL A 90 -1.12 -6.16 -19.98
CA VAL A 90 -0.85 -6.80 -21.28
C VAL A 90 0.16 -7.95 -21.16
N ALA A 91 1.12 -7.85 -20.25
CA ALA A 91 2.13 -8.88 -20.01
C ALA A 91 1.59 -10.14 -19.31
N LEU A 92 0.29 -10.19 -19.00
CA LEU A 92 -0.33 -11.31 -18.31
C LEU A 92 -0.50 -12.51 -19.26
N PRO A 93 0.01 -13.71 -18.91
CA PRO A 93 -0.13 -14.89 -19.74
C PRO A 93 -1.61 -15.27 -19.94
N ASN A 94 -1.92 -15.80 -21.13
CA ASN A 94 -3.26 -16.28 -21.45
C ASN A 94 -3.71 -17.32 -20.40
N GLY A 95 -4.80 -17.03 -19.69
CA GLY A 95 -5.39 -17.91 -18.67
C GLY A 95 -5.07 -17.57 -17.21
N GLU A 96 -4.17 -16.62 -16.94
CA GLU A 96 -3.95 -16.11 -15.58
C GLU A 96 -4.85 -14.90 -15.28
N THR A 97 -5.39 -14.82 -14.06
CA THR A 97 -6.10 -13.63 -13.57
C THR A 97 -5.45 -13.10 -12.31
N ARG A 98 -5.08 -11.82 -12.29
CA ARG A 98 -4.56 -11.17 -11.08
C ARG A 98 -5.69 -10.44 -10.37
N ARG A 99 -5.96 -10.85 -9.12
CA ARG A 99 -6.93 -10.21 -8.23
C ARG A 99 -6.20 -9.33 -7.23
N ILE A 100 -6.76 -8.15 -6.98
CA ILE A 100 -6.31 -7.25 -5.92
C ILE A 100 -6.71 -7.88 -4.57
N ARG A 101 -5.73 -8.34 -3.80
CA ARG A 101 -5.94 -9.03 -2.51
C ARG A 101 -6.62 -8.12 -1.46
N THR A 102 -6.32 -6.82 -1.46
CA THR A 102 -6.84 -5.87 -0.47
C THR A 102 -7.50 -4.67 -1.13
N PHE A 103 -8.75 -4.82 -1.55
CA PHE A 103 -9.50 -3.77 -2.23
C PHE A 103 -9.69 -2.49 -1.38
N SER A 104 -9.81 -2.64 -0.05
CA SER A 104 -9.96 -1.50 0.87
C SER A 104 -8.74 -0.58 0.87
N VAL A 105 -7.53 -1.14 0.92
CA VAL A 105 -6.28 -0.38 0.84
C VAL A 105 -6.14 0.29 -0.53
N PHE A 106 -6.42 -0.46 -1.60
CA PHE A 106 -6.40 0.07 -2.96
C PHE A 106 -7.33 1.28 -3.13
N SER A 107 -8.55 1.21 -2.60
CA SER A 107 -9.52 2.31 -2.67
C SER A 107 -9.04 3.56 -1.92
N VAL A 108 -8.47 3.40 -0.72
CA VAL A 108 -7.87 4.52 0.04
C VAL A 108 -6.73 5.16 -0.74
N THR A 109 -5.82 4.35 -1.28
CA THR A 109 -4.66 4.85 -2.03
C THR A 109 -5.06 5.55 -3.33
N ALA A 110 -6.08 5.05 -4.03
CA ALA A 110 -6.60 5.68 -5.24
C ALA A 110 -7.25 7.03 -4.94
N PHE A 111 -8.05 7.11 -3.88
CA PHE A 111 -8.67 8.36 -3.42
C PHE A 111 -7.61 9.40 -3.07
N PHE A 112 -6.60 9.03 -2.27
CA PHE A 112 -5.52 9.93 -1.90
C PHE A 112 -4.63 10.32 -3.09
N SER A 113 -4.43 9.46 -4.08
CA SER A 113 -3.69 9.80 -5.29
C SER A 113 -4.39 10.90 -6.08
N VAL A 114 -5.69 10.76 -6.33
CA VAL A 114 -6.48 11.81 -7.01
C VAL A 114 -6.50 13.10 -6.19
N PHE A 115 -6.70 12.98 -4.87
CA PHE A 115 -6.65 14.13 -3.97
C PHE A 115 -5.30 14.85 -4.02
N ALA A 116 -4.18 14.13 -4.05
CA ALA A 116 -2.84 14.72 -4.12
C ALA A 116 -2.64 15.55 -5.41
N TYR A 117 -3.12 15.07 -6.56
CA TYR A 117 -3.08 15.83 -7.81
C TYR A 117 -3.95 17.08 -7.74
N ILE A 118 -5.17 16.97 -7.20
CA ILE A 118 -6.08 18.12 -7.03
C ILE A 118 -5.47 19.14 -6.06
N TRP A 119 -4.93 18.68 -4.94
CA TRP A 119 -4.23 19.51 -3.96
C TRP A 119 -3.07 20.28 -4.60
N LEU A 120 -2.26 19.60 -5.42
CA LEU A 120 -1.17 20.24 -6.14
C LEU A 120 -1.66 21.31 -7.13
N LEU A 121 -2.79 21.08 -7.81
CA LEU A 121 -3.40 22.11 -8.66
C LEU A 121 -3.88 23.31 -7.86
N ILE A 122 -4.46 23.09 -6.66
CA ILE A 122 -4.91 24.16 -5.78
C ILE A 122 -3.75 25.04 -5.33
N ILE A 123 -2.61 24.46 -4.91
CA ILE A 123 -1.47 25.27 -4.47
C ILE A 123 -0.91 26.13 -5.61
N LEU A 124 -0.84 25.57 -6.83
CA LEU A 124 -0.24 26.23 -7.99
C LEU A 124 -1.13 27.32 -8.63
N ILE A 125 -2.46 27.20 -8.50
CA ILE A 125 -3.42 28.11 -9.15
C ILE A 125 -4.03 29.10 -8.15
N ALA A 126 -4.39 28.64 -6.94
CA ALA A 126 -5.21 29.42 -6.02
C ALA A 126 -4.43 30.09 -4.89
N ILE A 127 -3.40 29.42 -4.34
CA ILE A 127 -2.71 29.90 -3.13
C ILE A 127 -1.47 30.70 -3.50
N THR A 128 -0.55 30.11 -4.26
CA THR A 128 0.69 30.75 -4.67
C THR A 128 0.89 30.56 -6.17
N PRO A 129 0.53 31.56 -7.01
CA PRO A 129 0.59 31.41 -8.45
C PRO A 129 2.00 31.02 -8.93
N HIS A 130 2.12 29.84 -9.53
CA HIS A 130 3.34 29.31 -10.15
C HIS A 130 4.58 29.15 -9.24
N GLN A 131 4.44 29.24 -7.92
CA GLN A 131 5.55 29.02 -6.98
C GLN A 131 5.08 28.18 -5.80
N VAL A 132 5.88 27.21 -5.36
CA VAL A 132 5.56 26.38 -4.20
C VAL A 132 6.33 26.91 -2.99
N GLN A 133 5.60 27.34 -1.96
CA GLN A 133 6.19 27.82 -0.72
C GLN A 133 6.58 26.64 0.19
N VAL A 134 7.55 26.88 1.07
CA VAL A 134 8.05 25.87 2.01
C VAL A 134 6.92 25.31 2.89
N TRP A 135 5.98 26.15 3.33
CA TRP A 135 4.87 25.68 4.18
C TRP A 135 3.90 24.77 3.41
N GLU A 136 3.64 25.04 2.12
CA GLU A 136 2.79 24.20 1.25
C GLU A 136 3.45 22.84 1.04
N ALA A 137 4.78 22.83 0.85
CA ALA A 137 5.58 21.62 0.75
C ALA A 137 5.53 20.80 2.06
N VAL A 138 5.66 21.45 3.22
CA VAL A 138 5.57 20.80 4.54
C VAL A 138 4.18 20.18 4.76
N VAL A 139 3.10 20.90 4.44
CA VAL A 139 1.72 20.37 4.55
C VAL A 139 1.54 19.17 3.62
N THR A 140 2.03 19.26 2.39
CA THR A 140 1.97 18.15 1.42
C THR A 140 2.75 16.94 1.92
N PHE A 141 3.93 17.15 2.50
CA PHE A 141 4.73 16.09 3.11
C PHE A 141 4.02 15.42 4.29
N LEU A 142 3.29 16.18 5.12
CA LEU A 142 2.53 15.64 6.24
C LEU A 142 1.32 14.79 5.82
N PHE A 143 0.78 14.96 4.61
CA PHE A 143 -0.27 14.06 4.11
C PHE A 143 0.23 12.63 3.88
N PHE A 144 1.55 12.42 3.69
CA PHE A 144 2.09 11.08 3.45
C PHE A 144 1.99 10.16 4.70
N PRO A 145 2.43 10.55 5.91
CA PRO A 145 2.17 9.78 7.12
C PRO A 145 0.68 9.52 7.37
N VAL A 146 -0.19 10.48 7.04
CA VAL A 146 -1.66 10.32 7.17
C VAL A 146 -2.16 9.23 6.22
N LEU A 147 -1.74 9.25 4.95
CA LEU A 147 -2.05 8.19 3.97
C LEU A 147 -1.60 6.81 4.47
N VAL A 148 -0.37 6.70 4.97
CA VAL A 148 0.17 5.43 5.48
C VAL A 148 -0.63 4.95 6.70
N GLY A 149 -0.98 5.85 7.63
CA GLY A 149 -1.77 5.53 8.81
C GLY A 149 -3.19 5.05 8.46
N ILE A 150 -3.88 5.75 7.56
CA ILE A 150 -5.23 5.36 7.10
C ILE A 150 -5.18 4.04 6.33
N SER A 151 -4.17 3.86 5.47
CA SER A 151 -3.99 2.62 4.71
C SER A 151 -3.72 1.42 5.63
N TYR A 152 -2.91 1.61 6.67
CA TYR A 152 -2.67 0.62 7.71
C TYR A 152 -3.95 0.29 8.50
N ALA A 153 -4.76 1.28 8.84
CA ALA A 153 -6.05 1.09 9.50
C ALA A 153 -7.06 0.33 8.61
N ALA A 154 -7.06 0.62 7.31
CA ALA A 154 -7.87 -0.09 6.32
C ALA A 154 -7.42 -1.55 6.14
N ASP A 155 -6.11 -1.81 6.16
CA ASP A 155 -5.51 -3.14 6.07
C ASP A 155 -5.86 -4.02 7.28
N LYS A 156 -5.77 -3.46 8.50
CA LYS A 156 -6.18 -4.15 9.73
C LYS A 156 -7.70 -4.37 9.86
N GLY A 157 -8.49 -3.93 8.90
CA GLY A 157 -9.94 -4.16 8.90
C GLY A 157 -10.69 -3.40 9.99
N ILE A 158 -10.12 -2.30 10.53
CA ILE A 158 -10.80 -1.45 11.53
C ILE A 158 -12.16 -0.95 10.98
N PHE A 159 -12.24 -0.74 9.66
CA PHE A 159 -13.48 -0.38 8.97
C PHE A 159 -14.49 -1.55 8.78
N LYS A 160 -14.07 -2.81 8.91
CA LYS A 160 -14.95 -3.99 8.79
C LYS A 160 -15.62 -4.42 10.10
N VAL A 161 -15.05 -4.06 11.27
CA VAL A 161 -15.60 -4.42 12.59
C VAL A 161 -16.99 -3.81 12.84
N LYS A 162 -17.40 -2.77 12.09
CA LYS A 162 -18.75 -2.20 12.21
C LYS A 162 -19.80 -2.76 11.24
N LEU A 163 -19.44 -3.53 10.20
CA LEU A 163 -20.41 -4.06 9.22
C LEU A 163 -20.69 -5.56 9.34
N LEU A 164 -19.93 -6.30 10.16
CA LEU A 164 -20.12 -7.73 10.40
C LEU A 164 -20.54 -8.04 11.84
N ASN A 165 -21.33 -7.14 12.43
CA ASN A 165 -22.14 -7.46 13.60
C ASN A 165 -23.54 -7.92 13.16
N LYS A 166 -23.60 -8.88 12.22
CA LYS A 166 -24.81 -9.66 11.95
C LYS A 166 -24.65 -11.01 12.66
N PRO A 167 -25.36 -11.26 13.77
CA PRO A 167 -25.33 -12.55 14.41
C PRO A 167 -26.30 -13.48 13.67
N SER A 168 -25.82 -14.60 13.13
CA SER A 168 -26.64 -15.82 12.99
C SER A 168 -25.83 -16.97 12.38
N LYS A 169 -25.43 -17.90 13.26
CA LYS A 169 -25.49 -19.37 13.12
C LYS A 169 -26.01 -19.90 11.76
N GLN A 170 -25.17 -20.70 11.09
CA GLN A 170 -25.41 -21.77 10.08
C GLN A 170 -24.21 -21.71 9.12
N MET A 171 -23.30 -22.67 9.02
CA MET A 171 -23.48 -24.10 8.83
C MET A 171 -22.32 -24.86 9.51
N GLU A 172 -22.52 -25.31 10.74
CA GLU A 172 -21.69 -26.32 11.41
C GLU A 172 -22.51 -27.62 11.61
N VAL A 173 -23.46 -27.86 10.72
CA VAL A 173 -24.36 -29.03 10.78
C VAL A 173 -24.55 -29.57 9.37
N ASP A 174 -23.48 -30.14 8.81
CA ASP A 174 -23.59 -31.10 7.69
C ASP A 174 -22.43 -32.14 7.65
N MET A 175 -21.59 -32.19 8.70
CA MET A 175 -20.44 -33.09 8.75
C MET A 175 -20.38 -33.95 10.02
N VAL A 176 -21.48 -34.10 10.76
CA VAL A 176 -21.55 -35.03 11.91
C VAL A 176 -22.96 -35.60 12.02
N GLY A 177 -23.29 -36.58 11.17
CA GLY A 177 -24.66 -37.08 11.10
C GLY A 177 -24.83 -38.41 10.37
N GLY A 178 -24.02 -39.42 10.68
CA GLY A 178 -24.51 -40.80 10.67
C GLY A 178 -24.57 -41.55 9.33
N GLN A 179 -23.58 -42.40 9.13
CA GLN A 179 -23.65 -43.68 8.44
C GLN A 179 -25.00 -44.40 8.64
N ARG A 180 -25.65 -44.93 7.57
CA ARG A 180 -26.27 -46.28 7.51
C ARG A 180 -27.03 -46.58 6.19
N THR A 181 -26.60 -47.69 5.55
CA THR A 181 -27.39 -48.79 4.94
C THR A 181 -28.32 -48.58 3.72
N PHE A 182 -27.94 -49.24 2.63
CA PHE A 182 -28.65 -50.32 1.90
C PHE A 182 -30.14 -50.21 1.43
N PHE A 183 -30.31 -50.62 0.16
CA PHE A 183 -31.46 -51.26 -0.53
C PHE A 183 -32.64 -50.43 -1.13
N THR A 184 -32.85 -50.70 -2.44
CA THR A 184 -34.11 -50.81 -3.24
C THR A 184 -35.15 -49.70 -3.21
N HIS A 185 -35.45 -49.10 -4.37
CA HIS A 185 -36.40 -49.62 -5.36
C HIS A 185 -36.19 -48.95 -6.73
#